data_AF-A0A971PCY2-F1
#
_entry.id   AF-A0A971PCY2-F1
#
_cell.length_a   1.000
_cell.length_b   1.000
_cell.length_c   1.000
_cell.angle_alpha   90.00
_cell.angle_beta   90.00
_cell.angle_gamma   90.00
#
_symmetry.space_group_name_H-M   'P 1'
#
loop_
_entity.id
_entity.type
_entity.pdbx_description
1 polymer ?
#
loop_
_entity_poly.entity_id
_entity_poly.type
_entity_poly.pdbx_seq_one_letter_code
_entity_poly.pdbx_strand_id
1 'polypeptide(L)' 'ELLADNAVRALVPDKKAVLLANHGIIALGQSMDEALKIAQVAERTAMITIYARIMGPPHALQDKDIAYLNSLYKNYGQKK' A
#
# COMPACT_ATOMS: atom_id res chain seq x y z
N GLU A 1 -0.60 -22.10 -11.60
CA GLU A 1 0.79 -21.68 -11.34
C GLU A 1 1.05 -20.19 -11.62
N LEU A 2 0.64 -19.63 -12.77
CA LEU A 2 0.98 -18.24 -13.15
C LEU A 2 0.61 -17.11 -12.15
N LEU A 3 -0.52 -17.21 -11.43
CA LEU A 3 -0.98 -16.12 -10.56
C LEU A 3 -0.11 -15.94 -9.30
N ALA A 4 0.31 -17.05 -8.68
CA ALA A 4 1.14 -17.00 -7.48
C ALA A 4 2.52 -16.41 -7.80
N ASP A 5 3.15 -16.85 -8.89
CA ASP A 5 4.45 -16.32 -9.33
C ASP A 5 4.37 -14.82 -9.68
N ASN A 6 3.28 -14.38 -10.31
CA ASN A 6 3.04 -12.95 -10.55
C ASN A 6 2.93 -12.15 -9.26
N ALA A 7 2.16 -12.66 -8.29
CA ALA A 7 1.98 -12.01 -7.00
C ALA A 7 3.31 -11.90 -6.25
N VAL A 8 4.08 -12.99 -6.17
CA VAL A 8 5.39 -13.01 -5.50
C VAL A 8 6.36 -12.04 -6.17
N ARG A 9 6.45 -12.01 -7.52
CA ARG A 9 7.31 -11.08 -8.24
C ARG A 9 6.99 -9.61 -7.97
N ALA A 10 5.70 -9.27 -7.87
CA ALA A 10 5.28 -7.90 -7.60
C ALA A 10 5.53 -7.46 -6.14
N LEU A 11 5.68 -8.40 -5.21
CA LEU A 11 5.91 -8.12 -3.79
C LEU A 11 7.40 -7.88 -3.45
N VAL A 12 8.34 -8.37 -4.25
CA VAL A 12 9.79 -8.32 -3.98
C VAL A 12 10.41 -6.97 -4.41
N PRO A 13 11.37 -6.40 -3.64
CA PRO A 13 11.90 -6.90 -2.37
C PRO A 13 11.20 -6.35 -1.11
N ASP A 14 10.39 -5.30 -1.21
CA ASP A 14 9.99 -4.49 -0.05
C ASP A 14 8.51 -4.08 -0.01
N LYS A 15 7.66 -4.61 -0.91
CA LYS A 15 6.23 -4.27 -0.93
C LYS A 15 5.46 -5.16 0.02
N LYS A 16 4.52 -4.55 0.75
CA LYS A 16 3.65 -5.27 1.69
C LYS A 16 2.26 -5.54 1.13
N ALA A 17 1.93 -5.10 -0.08
CA ALA A 17 0.66 -5.38 -0.71
C ALA A 17 0.76 -5.41 -2.24
N VAL A 18 -0.09 -6.21 -2.89
CA VAL A 18 -0.19 -6.33 -4.35
C VAL A 18 -1.65 -6.40 -4.78
N LEU A 19 -2.00 -5.64 -5.82
CA LEU A 19 -3.29 -5.77 -6.50
C LEU A 19 -3.20 -6.88 -7.55
N LEU A 20 -4.14 -7.80 -7.49
CA LEU A 20 -4.32 -8.88 -8.45
C LEU A 20 -5.36 -8.44 -9.48
N ALA A 21 -4.95 -8.39 -10.75
CA ALA A 21 -5.82 -7.99 -11.84
C ALA A 21 -7.11 -8.83 -11.87
N ASN A 22 -8.26 -8.15 -11.81
CA ASN A 22 -9.59 -8.74 -11.81
C ASN A 22 -9.90 -9.69 -10.61
N HIS A 23 -9.20 -9.54 -9.48
CA HIS A 23 -9.43 -10.40 -8.32
C HIS A 23 -9.55 -9.61 -7.01
N GLY A 24 -8.49 -8.92 -6.59
CA GLY A 24 -8.46 -8.28 -5.28
C GLY A 24 -7.05 -7.91 -4.84
N ILE A 25 -6.77 -8.05 -3.55
CA ILE A 25 -5.50 -7.66 -2.94
C ILE A 25 -4.91 -8.79 -2.10
N ILE A 26 -3.58 -8.92 -2.12
CA ILE A 26 -2.82 -9.67 -1.12
C ILE A 26 -2.04 -8.66 -0.28
N ALA A 27 -2.10 -8.78 1.05
CA ALA A 27 -1.35 -7.96 2.00
C ALA A 27 -0.52 -8.84 2.94
N LEU A 28 0.69 -8.39 3.28
CA LEU A 28 1.67 -9.10 4.10
C LEU A 28 1.97 -8.30 5.37
N GLY A 29 1.91 -8.95 6.52
CA GLY A 29 2.30 -8.39 7.82
C GLY A 29 2.93 -9.47 8.71
N GLN A 30 3.66 -9.07 9.75
CA GLN A 30 4.25 -9.98 10.74
C GLN A 30 3.19 -10.54 11.69
N SER A 31 1.99 -9.97 11.70
CA SER A 31 0.82 -10.42 12.43
C SER A 31 -0.44 -10.20 11.59
N MET A 32 -1.55 -10.84 11.97
CA MET A 32 -2.84 -10.65 11.32
C MET A 32 -3.30 -9.19 11.39
N ASP A 33 -3.12 -8.53 12.54
CA ASP A 33 -3.47 -7.12 12.74
C ASP A 33 -2.66 -6.20 11.82
N GLU A 34 -1.37 -6.46 11.65
CA GLU A 34 -0.54 -5.71 10.73
C GLU A 34 -0.98 -5.92 9.27
N ALA A 35 -1.21 -7.17 8.87
CA ALA A 35 -1.65 -7.51 7.51
C ALA A 35 -3.01 -6.87 7.18
N LEU A 36 -3.96 -6.91 8.12
CA LEU A 36 -5.26 -6.25 7.98
C LEU A 36 -5.12 -4.73 7.87
N LYS A 37 -4.30 -4.11 8.72
CA LYS A 37 -4.04 -2.67 8.65
C LYS A 37 -3.47 -2.27 7.29
N ILE A 38 -2.54 -3.07 6.75
CA ILE A 38 -1.95 -2.83 5.44
C ILE A 38 -2.99 -2.95 4.33
N ALA A 39 -3.83 -4.00 4.36
CA ALA A 39 -4.93 -4.16 3.41
C ALA A 39 -5.89 -2.96 3.45
N GLN A 40 -6.28 -2.49 4.64
CA GLN A 40 -7.16 -1.32 4.80
C GLN A 40 -6.55 -0.03 4.25
N VAL A 41 -5.25 0.21 4.51
CA VAL A 41 -4.55 1.38 3.98
C VAL A 41 -4.47 1.33 2.45
N ALA A 42 -4.16 0.16 1.88
CA ALA A 42 -4.11 -0.01 0.43
C ALA A 42 -5.49 0.19 -0.22
N GLU A 43 -6.55 -0.37 0.36
CA GLU A 43 -7.93 -0.19 -0.09
C GLU A 43 -8.36 1.29 -0.05
N ARG A 44 -8.10 1.97 1.07
CA ARG A 44 -8.39 3.41 1.21
C ARG A 44 -7.63 4.22 0.16
N THR A 45 -6.38 3.88 -0.10
CA THR A 45 -5.54 4.54 -1.11
C THR A 45 -6.06 4.32 -2.52
N ALA A 46 -6.49 3.09 -2.84
CA ALA A 46 -7.11 2.77 -4.13
C ALA A 46 -8.39 3.59 -4.34
N MET A 47 -9.27 3.63 -3.33
CA MET A 47 -10.50 4.41 -3.36
C MET A 47 -10.22 5.92 -3.56
N ILE A 48 -9.25 6.50 -2.82
CA ILE A 48 -8.83 7.90 -3.01
C ILE A 48 -8.31 8.13 -4.43
N THR A 49 -7.49 7.20 -4.94
CA THR A 49 -6.91 7.30 -6.29
C THR A 49 -7.99 7.26 -7.37
N ILE A 50 -8.99 6.38 -7.22
CA ILE A 50 -10.15 6.28 -8.12
C ILE A 50 -10.93 7.60 -8.11
N TYR A 51 -11.28 8.14 -6.94
CA TYR A 51 -12.01 9.40 -6.85
C TYR A 51 -11.21 10.59 -7.40
N ALA A 52 -9.92 10.67 -7.09
CA ALA A 52 -9.04 11.67 -7.66
C ALA A 52 -9.03 11.58 -9.19
N ARG A 53 -8.91 10.35 -9.74
CA ARG A 53 -8.91 10.08 -11.18
C ARG A 53 -10.23 10.47 -11.86
N ILE A 54 -11.37 10.26 -11.19
CA ILE A 54 -12.69 10.68 -11.69
C ILE A 54 -12.76 12.21 -11.81
N MET A 55 -12.18 12.94 -10.86
CA MET A 55 -12.18 14.40 -10.85
C MET A 55 -11.10 15.03 -11.76
N GLY A 56 -10.05 14.29 -12.10
CA GLY A 56 -8.94 14.78 -12.93
C GLY A 56 -7.66 13.93 -12.78
N PRO A 57 -6.51 14.38 -13.29
CA PRO A 57 -5.25 13.66 -13.06
C PRO A 57 -4.84 13.72 -11.57
N PRO A 58 -4.58 12.58 -10.91
CA PRO A 58 -4.05 12.59 -9.55
C PRO A 58 -2.62 13.16 -9.53
N HIS A 59 -2.34 14.03 -8.56
CA HIS A 59 -1.02 14.61 -8.35
C HIS A 59 -0.29 13.80 -7.25
N ALA A 60 0.63 12.93 -7.66
CA ALA A 60 1.39 12.11 -6.73
C ALA A 60 2.39 12.94 -5.92
N LEU A 61 2.66 12.52 -4.67
CA LEU A 61 3.74 13.06 -3.86
C LEU A 61 5.09 12.70 -4.48
N GLN A 62 6.09 13.59 -4.32
CA GLN A 62 7.45 13.28 -4.75
C GLN A 62 8.07 12.24 -3.81
N ASP A 63 8.96 11.39 -4.34
CA ASP A 63 9.61 10.33 -3.57
C ASP A 63 10.34 10.87 -2.32
N LYS A 64 10.90 12.08 -2.41
CA LYS A 64 11.55 12.76 -1.27
C LYS A 64 10.56 13.06 -0.14
N ASP A 65 9.33 13.45 -0.48
CA ASP A 65 8.29 13.80 0.49
C ASP A 65 7.73 12.52 1.13
N ILE A 66 7.57 11.46 0.32
CA ILE A 66 7.19 10.13 0.81
C ILE A 66 8.24 9.60 1.80
N ALA A 67 9.52 9.70 1.45
CA ALA A 67 10.62 9.28 2.33
C ALA A 67 10.65 10.09 3.63
N TYR A 68 10.49 11.41 3.54
CA TYR A 68 10.42 12.31 4.70
C TYR A 68 9.25 11.97 5.62
N LEU A 69 8.03 11.84 5.09
CA LEU A 69 6.83 11.49 5.88
C LEU A 69 6.96 10.12 6.54
N ASN A 70 7.52 9.13 5.85
CA ASN A 70 7.81 7.81 6.42
C ASN A 70 8.82 7.88 7.57
N SER A 71 9.82 8.75 7.50
CA SER A 71 10.79 8.95 8.59
C SER A 71 10.14 9.56 9.83
N LEU A 72 9.20 10.50 9.65
CA LEU A 72 8.42 11.08 10.74
C LEU A 72 7.50 10.03 11.38
N TYR A 73 6.80 9.25 10.55
CA TYR A 73 5.86 8.23 11.02
C TYR A 73 6.49 7.20 11.98
N LYS A 74 7.76 6.81 11.73
CA LYS A 74 8.49 5.89 12.63
C LYS A 74 8.67 6.41 14.05
N ASN A 75 8.71 7.73 14.22
CA ASN A 75 8.90 8.40 15.50
C ASN A 75 7.63 9.11 15.98
N TYR A 76 6.50 8.90 15.29
CA TYR A 76 5.24 9.58 15.54
C TYR A 76 4.27 8.69 16.33
N GLY A 77 3.52 9.30 17.25
CA GLY A 77 2.55 8.62 18.12
C GLY A 77 2.82 8.89 19.60
N GLN A 78 1.81 8.69 20.44
CA GLN A 78 1.99 8.77 21.89
C GLN A 78 2.85 7.59 22.36
N LYS A 79 3.90 7.89 23.13
CA LYS A 79 4.55 6.89 23.98
C LYS A 79 3.48 6.38 24.94
N LYS A 80 3.23 5.07 24.90
CA LYS A 80 2.44 4.40 25.95
C LYS A 80 3.22 4.42 27.25
#